data_AF-A0A4Q2L5S6-F1
#
_entry.id   AF-A0A4Q2L5S6-F1
#
_cell.length_a   1.000
_cell.length_b   1.000
_cell.length_c   1.000
_cell.angle_alpha   90.00
_cell.angle_beta   90.00
_cell.angle_gamma   90.00
#
_symmetry.space_group_name_H-M   'P 1'
#
loop_
_entity.id
_entity.type
_entity.pdbx_description
1 polymer ?
#
loop_
_entity_poly.entity_id
_entity_poly.type
_entity_poly.pdbx_seq_one_letter_code
_entity_poly.pdbx_strand_id
1 'polypeptide(L)'
;MVESSVHPTLLEAASAWVLVVAFAISLLYELWRAIAKAGTSRHDSLRAFLIQDVALYVVAAVVIILLFAGVPFAAWVGLIFSVVVILASIFYYNPKIMIERKPGPIDWFEDLVYTGLLFVVAAFLFLEISGLTLA
;
A
#
# COMPACT_ATOMS: atom_id res chain seq x y z
N MET A 1 15.87 34.06 -2.44
CA MET A 1 14.60 33.75 -1.75
C MET A 1 14.82 32.42 -1.06
N VAL A 2 14.61 32.38 0.24
CA VAL A 2 14.95 31.25 1.12
C VAL A 2 13.99 30.09 0.82
N GLU A 3 14.53 28.88 0.63
CA GLU A 3 13.78 27.63 0.59
C GLU A 3 12.85 27.56 1.82
N SER A 4 11.55 27.72 1.60
CA SER A 4 10.57 27.23 2.55
C SER A 4 10.65 25.72 2.46
N SER A 5 11.29 25.07 3.44
CA SER A 5 11.15 23.64 3.62
C SER A 5 9.67 23.31 3.70
N VAL A 6 9.13 22.69 2.65
CA VAL A 6 7.74 22.25 2.64
C VAL A 6 7.70 21.05 3.57
N HIS A 7 7.14 21.25 4.76
CA HIS A 7 6.98 20.20 5.74
C HIS A 7 5.65 19.50 5.49
N PRO A 8 5.61 18.16 5.58
CA PRO A 8 4.37 17.43 5.41
C PRO A 8 3.40 17.81 6.52
N THR A 9 2.10 17.80 6.22
CA THR A 9 1.08 17.95 7.26
C THR A 9 1.07 16.74 8.19
N LEU A 10 0.37 16.83 9.32
CA LEU A 10 0.21 15.70 10.22
C LEU A 10 -0.46 14.51 9.51
N LEU A 11 -1.48 14.76 8.67
CA LEU A 11 -2.21 13.72 7.95
C LEU A 11 -1.35 13.10 6.85
N GLU A 12 -0.56 13.89 6.12
CA GLU A 12 0.38 13.38 5.13
C GLU A 12 1.45 12.51 5.77
N ALA A 13 2.06 12.96 6.87
CA ALA A 13 3.08 12.22 7.60
C ALA A 13 2.52 10.93 8.21
N ALA A 14 1.33 10.98 8.82
CA ALA A 14 0.66 9.79 9.34
C ALA A 14 0.33 8.79 8.23
N SER A 15 -0.19 9.28 7.10
CA SER A 15 -0.46 8.46 5.91
C SER A 15 0.80 7.79 5.38
N ALA A 16 1.91 8.53 5.29
CA ALA A 16 3.19 7.98 4.88
C ALA A 16 3.65 6.83 5.79
N TRP A 17 3.56 7.01 7.11
CA TRP A 17 3.90 5.95 8.07
C TRP A 17 2.97 4.73 7.97
N VAL A 18 1.66 4.94 7.81
CA VAL A 18 0.71 3.83 7.62
C VAL A 18 1.02 3.07 6.34
N LEU A 19 1.36 3.76 5.24
CA LEU A 19 1.82 3.12 4.00
C LEU A 19 3.12 2.34 4.20
N VAL A 20 4.10 2.88 4.93
CA VAL A 20 5.33 2.15 5.26
C VAL A 20 4.99 0.83 5.96
N VAL A 21 4.13 0.86 6.97
CA VAL A 21 3.72 -0.35 7.71
C VAL A 21 2.99 -1.33 6.80
N ALA A 22 2.00 -0.86 6.03
CA ALA A 22 1.23 -1.70 5.12
C ALA A 22 2.12 -2.41 4.10
N PHE A 23 3.00 -1.67 3.42
CA PHE A 23 3.87 -2.24 2.39
C PHE A 23 5.02 -3.07 2.97
N ALA A 24 5.49 -2.79 4.18
CA ALA A 24 6.46 -3.65 4.86
C ALA A 24 5.84 -5.01 5.22
N ILE A 25 4.61 -5.03 5.77
CA ILE A 25 3.89 -6.26 6.08
C ILE A 25 3.66 -7.07 4.80
N SER A 26 3.13 -6.43 3.76
CA SER A 26 2.89 -7.08 2.46
C SER A 26 4.18 -7.64 1.86
N LEU A 27 5.28 -6.89 1.89
CA LEU A 27 6.57 -7.34 1.37
C LEU A 27 7.08 -8.59 2.10
N LEU A 28 7.03 -8.57 3.44
CA LEU A 28 7.46 -9.71 4.25
C LEU A 28 6.58 -10.94 4.02
N TYR A 29 5.27 -10.72 3.85
CA TYR A 29 4.32 -11.78 3.55
C TYR A 29 4.56 -12.39 2.17
N GLU A 30 4.70 -11.59 1.11
CA GLU A 30 4.98 -12.09 -0.24
C GLU A 30 6.32 -12.83 -0.30
N LEU A 31 7.36 -12.32 0.38
CA LEU A 31 8.64 -13.03 0.50
C LEU A 31 8.50 -14.36 1.23
N TRP A 32 7.78 -14.38 2.36
CA TRP A 32 7.49 -15.62 3.08
C TRP A 32 6.73 -16.60 2.19
N ARG A 33 5.69 -16.16 1.48
CA ARG A 33 4.85 -17.00 0.62
C ARG A 33 5.67 -17.56 -0.55
N ALA A 34 6.50 -16.73 -1.19
CA ALA A 34 7.37 -17.13 -2.29
C ALA A 34 8.38 -18.22 -1.90
N ILE A 35 8.73 -18.32 -0.62
CA ILE A 35 9.66 -19.33 -0.08
C ILE A 35 8.88 -20.53 0.47
N ALA A 36 7.97 -20.32 1.41
CA ALA A 36 7.30 -21.37 2.18
C ALA A 36 6.16 -22.06 1.42
N LYS A 37 5.57 -21.39 0.42
CA LYS A 37 4.48 -21.92 -0.41
C LYS A 37 4.91 -22.10 -1.87
N ALA A 38 6.22 -22.07 -2.16
CA ALA A 38 6.77 -22.18 -3.49
C ALA A 38 6.15 -23.35 -4.29
N GLY A 39 5.60 -23.05 -5.47
CA GLY A 39 4.99 -24.06 -6.34
C GLY A 39 3.54 -24.46 -5.99
N THR A 40 2.94 -23.87 -4.96
CA THR A 40 1.52 -24.10 -4.63
C THR A 40 0.59 -23.50 -5.68
N SER A 41 0.93 -22.32 -6.19
CA SER A 41 0.27 -21.64 -7.31
C SER A 41 1.31 -21.01 -8.26
N ARG A 42 0.85 -20.55 -9.41
CA ARG A 42 1.69 -19.81 -10.39
C ARG A 42 2.26 -18.50 -9.85
N HIS A 43 1.68 -17.98 -8.76
CA HIS A 43 2.06 -16.72 -8.13
C HIS A 43 3.09 -16.92 -7.02
N ASP A 44 3.21 -18.14 -6.49
CA ASP A 44 4.08 -18.45 -5.35
C ASP A 44 5.49 -18.81 -5.83
N SER A 45 6.22 -17.80 -6.32
CA SER A 45 7.64 -17.95 -6.67
C SER A 45 8.38 -16.63 -6.61
N LEU A 46 9.69 -16.66 -6.33
CA LEU A 46 10.54 -15.47 -6.37
C LEU A 46 10.52 -14.78 -7.74
N ARG A 47 10.39 -15.55 -8.82
CA ARG A 47 10.29 -14.99 -10.17
C ARG A 47 8.99 -14.24 -10.38
N ALA A 48 7.86 -14.80 -9.94
CA ALA A 48 6.57 -14.13 -10.02
C ALA A 48 6.59 -12.82 -9.22
N PHE A 49 7.05 -12.87 -7.97
CA PHE A 49 7.25 -11.70 -7.11
C PHE A 49 8.06 -10.59 -7.80
N LEU A 50 9.21 -10.92 -8.37
CA LEU A 50 10.08 -9.94 -9.02
C LEU A 50 9.48 -9.30 -10.27
N ILE A 51 8.67 -10.03 -11.03
CA ILE A 51 8.12 -9.55 -12.30
C ILE A 51 6.77 -8.84 -12.11
N GLN A 52 5.96 -9.31 -11.16
CA GLN A 52 4.57 -8.89 -11.00
C GLN A 52 4.42 -7.84 -9.89
N ASP A 53 5.14 -7.98 -8.78
CA ASP A 53 4.84 -7.23 -7.56
C ASP A 53 5.85 -6.11 -7.28
N VAL A 54 7.11 -6.25 -7.72
CA VAL A 54 8.16 -5.22 -7.52
C VAL A 54 7.74 -3.83 -8.01
N ALA A 55 7.05 -3.77 -9.15
CA ALA A 55 6.56 -2.50 -9.68
C ALA A 55 5.63 -1.78 -8.70
N LEU A 56 4.74 -2.51 -8.01
CA LEU A 56 3.85 -1.94 -7.01
C LEU A 56 4.64 -1.38 -5.82
N TYR A 57 5.63 -2.11 -5.31
CA TYR A 57 6.46 -1.64 -4.19
C TYR A 57 7.30 -0.40 -4.56
N VAL A 58 7.80 -0.33 -5.80
CA VAL A 58 8.51 0.85 -6.29
C VAL A 58 7.58 2.05 -6.37
N VAL A 59 6.37 1.88 -6.91
CA VAL A 59 5.37 2.96 -6.96
C VAL A 59 4.99 3.39 -5.54
N ALA A 60 4.75 2.45 -4.64
CA ALA A 60 4.45 2.73 -3.24
C ALA A 60 5.57 3.54 -2.55
N ALA A 61 6.83 3.15 -2.77
CA ALA A 61 7.99 3.87 -2.23
C ALA A 61 8.04 5.32 -2.73
N VAL A 62 7.76 5.56 -4.01
CA VAL A 62 7.68 6.92 -4.56
C VAL A 62 6.57 7.71 -3.87
N VAL A 63 5.38 7.14 -3.73
CA VAL A 63 4.25 7.80 -3.05
C VAL A 63 4.60 8.15 -1.60
N ILE A 64 5.20 7.23 -0.87
CA ILE A 64 5.66 7.43 0.51
C ILE A 64 6.67 8.59 0.59
N ILE A 65 7.64 8.64 -0.31
CA ILE A 65 8.64 9.71 -0.37
C ILE A 65 7.98 11.05 -0.66
N LEU A 66 7.03 11.11 -1.60
CA LEU A 66 6.30 12.35 -1.91
C LEU A 66 5.52 12.87 -0.70
N LEU A 67 4.86 11.96 0.05
CA LEU A 67 4.13 12.30 1.27
C LEU A 67 5.06 12.80 2.37
N PHE A 68 6.23 12.17 2.58
CA PHE A 68 7.22 12.68 3.54
C PHE A 68 7.85 14.01 3.11
N ALA A 69 7.99 14.24 1.81
CA ALA A 69 8.51 15.48 1.25
C ALA A 69 7.49 16.64 1.28
N GLY A 70 6.23 16.36 1.61
CA GLY A 70 5.17 17.38 1.70
C GLY A 70 4.89 18.10 0.38
N VAL A 71 5.17 17.49 -0.78
CA VAL A 71 5.00 18.20 -2.06
C VAL A 71 3.51 18.54 -2.29
N PRO A 72 3.16 19.68 -2.95
CA PRO A 72 1.78 20.21 -2.96
C PRO A 72 0.68 19.30 -3.50
N PHE A 73 1.03 18.25 -4.25
CA PHE A 73 0.10 17.28 -4.82
C PHE A 73 0.24 15.86 -4.23
N ALA A 74 1.06 15.71 -3.17
CA ALA A 74 1.34 14.41 -2.56
C ALA A 74 0.07 13.74 -2.04
N ALA A 75 -0.80 14.50 -1.35
CA ALA A 75 -2.05 13.99 -0.83
C ALA A 75 -2.97 13.43 -1.94
N TRP A 76 -3.09 14.13 -3.08
CA TRP A 76 -3.86 13.66 -4.23
C TRP A 76 -3.29 12.37 -4.81
N VAL A 77 -1.97 12.32 -5.00
CA VAL A 77 -1.29 11.14 -5.54
C VAL A 77 -1.45 9.95 -4.60
N GLY A 78 -1.25 10.14 -3.29
CA GLY A 78 -1.43 9.11 -2.29
C GLY A 78 -2.87 8.61 -2.22
N LEU A 79 -3.85 9.50 -2.29
CA LEU A 79 -5.27 9.13 -2.27
C LEU A 79 -5.62 8.28 -3.49
N ILE A 80 -5.28 8.74 -4.69
CA ILE A 80 -5.54 8.00 -5.94
C ILE A 80 -4.86 6.63 -5.88
N PHE A 81 -3.60 6.58 -5.45
CA PHE A 81 -2.86 5.34 -5.29
C PHE A 81 -3.59 4.37 -4.34
N SER A 82 -3.92 4.81 -3.12
CA SER A 82 -4.62 3.97 -2.14
C SER A 82 -5.97 3.47 -2.66
N VAL A 83 -6.76 4.34 -3.29
CA VAL A 83 -8.06 3.94 -3.86
C VAL A 83 -7.88 2.91 -4.97
N VAL A 84 -6.94 3.11 -5.90
CA VAL A 84 -6.67 2.14 -6.97
C VAL A 84 -6.24 0.80 -6.42
N VAL A 85 -5.37 0.78 -5.41
CA VAL A 85 -4.91 -0.47 -4.77
C VAL A 85 -6.05 -1.16 -4.00
N ILE A 86 -6.91 -0.42 -3.30
CA ILE A 86 -8.11 -0.96 -2.65
C ILE A 86 -9.04 -1.62 -3.68
N LEU A 87 -9.31 -0.93 -4.80
CA LEU A 87 -10.17 -1.46 -5.85
C LEU A 87 -9.55 -2.71 -6.49
N ALA A 88 -8.24 -2.69 -6.75
CA ALA A 88 -7.51 -3.85 -7.25
C ALA A 88 -7.57 -5.02 -6.25
N SER A 89 -7.47 -4.75 -4.95
CA SER A 89 -7.61 -5.76 -3.89
C SER A 89 -9.00 -6.41 -3.94
N ILE A 90 -10.06 -5.61 -3.86
CA ILE A 90 -11.45 -6.08 -3.75
C ILE A 90 -11.93 -6.77 -5.03
N PHE A 91 -11.66 -6.19 -6.19
CA PHE A 91 -12.27 -6.65 -7.46
C PHE A 91 -11.40 -7.60 -8.26
N TYR A 92 -10.09 -7.69 -7.96
CA TYR A 92 -9.18 -8.53 -8.73
C TYR A 92 -8.38 -9.49 -7.86
N TYR A 93 -7.65 -9.00 -6.86
CA TYR A 93 -6.78 -9.86 -6.04
C TYR A 93 -7.60 -10.89 -5.25
N ASN A 94 -8.57 -10.44 -4.44
CA ASN A 94 -9.38 -11.32 -3.60
C ASN A 94 -10.22 -12.35 -4.35
N PRO A 95 -11.00 -11.99 -5.37
CA PRO A 95 -11.84 -12.97 -6.06
C PRO A 95 -11.05 -13.87 -7.02
N LYS A 96 -9.83 -13.52 -7.41
CA LYS A 96 -9.06 -14.28 -8.41
C LYS A 96 -7.74 -14.83 -7.87
N ILE A 97 -6.81 -13.95 -7.52
CA ILE A 97 -5.45 -14.36 -7.13
C ILE A 97 -5.45 -15.09 -5.79
N MET A 98 -6.17 -14.55 -4.78
CA MET A 98 -6.24 -15.16 -3.45
C MET A 98 -6.80 -16.58 -3.51
N ILE A 99 -7.86 -16.81 -4.30
CA ILE A 99 -8.46 -18.14 -4.48
C ILE A 99 -7.51 -19.10 -5.20
N GLU A 100 -6.87 -18.65 -6.29
CA GLU A 100 -5.87 -19.45 -7.01
C GLU A 100 -4.68 -19.86 -6.13
N ARG A 101 -4.34 -19.01 -5.15
CA ARG A 101 -3.27 -19.22 -4.18
C ARG A 101 -3.63 -20.23 -3.07
N LYS A 102 -4.85 -20.78 -3.04
CA LYS A 102 -5.35 -21.74 -2.03
C LYS A 102 -5.15 -21.22 -0.59
N PRO A 103 -5.92 -20.20 -0.18
CA PRO A 103 -5.57 -19.37 0.95
C PRO A 103 -5.80 -20.10 2.29
N GLY A 104 -4.88 -19.91 3.22
CA GLY A 104 -5.02 -20.24 4.63
C GLY A 104 -5.42 -19.03 5.48
N PRO A 105 -5.62 -19.22 6.80
CA PRO A 105 -6.03 -18.13 7.70
C PRO A 105 -5.08 -16.93 7.73
N ILE A 106 -3.76 -17.17 7.62
CA ILE A 106 -2.75 -16.10 7.61
C ILE A 106 -2.91 -15.20 6.38
N ASP A 107 -3.29 -15.78 5.24
CA ASP A 107 -3.44 -15.07 3.97
C ASP A 107 -4.61 -14.10 4.02
N TRP A 108 -5.72 -14.54 4.61
CA TRP A 108 -6.89 -13.69 4.84
C TRP A 108 -6.63 -12.60 5.87
N PHE A 109 -5.89 -12.93 6.93
CA PHE A 109 -5.53 -11.93 7.94
C PHE A 109 -4.63 -10.85 7.35
N GLU A 110 -3.61 -11.23 6.58
CA GLU A 110 -2.73 -10.27 5.91
C GLU A 110 -3.49 -9.36 4.96
N ASP A 111 -4.36 -9.91 4.10
CA ASP A 111 -5.14 -9.11 3.16
C ASP A 111 -6.08 -8.12 3.86
N LEU A 112 -6.74 -8.56 4.94
CA LEU A 112 -7.61 -7.69 5.73
C LEU A 112 -6.83 -6.55 6.40
N VAL A 113 -5.66 -6.85 6.98
CA VAL A 113 -4.82 -5.84 7.62
C VAL A 113 -4.26 -4.88 6.58
N TYR A 114 -3.68 -5.39 5.49
CA TYR A 114 -3.12 -4.59 4.41
C TYR A 114 -4.17 -3.67 3.79
N THR A 115 -5.30 -4.23 3.35
CA THR A 115 -6.39 -3.48 2.74
C THR A 115 -7.02 -2.50 3.74
N GLY A 116 -7.17 -2.89 5.01
CA GLY A 116 -7.65 -2.02 6.08
C GLY A 116 -6.75 -0.79 6.30
N LEU A 117 -5.43 -0.96 6.29
CA LEU A 117 -4.47 0.15 6.40
C LEU A 117 -4.57 1.09 5.19
N LEU A 118 -4.82 0.58 3.99
CA LEU A 118 -5.05 1.43 2.81
C LEU A 118 -6.32 2.27 2.94
N PHE A 119 -7.40 1.72 3.52
CA PHE A 119 -8.60 2.51 3.83
C PHE A 119 -8.32 3.63 4.84
N VAL A 120 -7.48 3.38 5.85
CA VAL A 120 -7.05 4.42 6.80
C VAL A 120 -6.30 5.54 6.07
N VAL A 121 -5.35 5.20 5.19
CA VAL A 121 -4.62 6.18 4.37
C VAL A 121 -5.57 6.98 3.49
N ALA A 122 -6.49 6.31 2.78
CA ALA A 122 -7.46 6.97 1.94
C ALA A 122 -8.34 7.95 2.74
N ALA A 123 -8.76 7.57 3.95
CA ALA A 123 -9.53 8.44 4.83
C ALA A 123 -8.71 9.68 5.27
N PHE A 124 -7.47 9.48 5.71
CA PHE A 124 -6.60 10.59 6.14
C PHE A 124 -6.31 11.57 5.01
N LEU A 125 -5.96 11.06 3.83
CA LEU A 125 -5.67 11.93 2.68
C LEU A 125 -6.94 12.59 2.12
N PHE A 126 -8.09 11.94 2.23
CA PHE A 126 -9.37 12.57 1.90
C PHE A 126 -9.72 13.74 2.85
N LEU A 127 -9.48 13.57 4.15
CA LEU A 127 -9.65 14.65 5.14
C LEU A 127 -8.72 15.83 4.81
N GLU A 128 -7.44 15.56 4.55
CA GLU A 128 -6.43 16.55 4.17
C GLU A 128 -6.88 17.38 2.95
N ILE A 129 -7.26 16.71 1.86
CA ILE A 129 -7.70 17.37 0.62
C ILE A 129 -9.01 18.16 0.83
N SER A 130 -9.86 17.71 1.75
CA SER A 130 -11.10 18.40 2.10
C SER A 130 -10.88 19.60 3.03
N GLY A 131 -9.64 19.88 3.44
CA GLY A 131 -9.30 20.93 4.39
C GLY A 131 -9.74 20.64 5.84
N LEU A 132 -9.96 19.35 6.17
CA LEU A 132 -10.36 18.90 7.49
C LEU A 132 -9.15 18.34 8.24
N THR A 133 -9.09 18.57 9.55
CA THR A 133 -8.01 18.07 10.43
C THR A 133 -8.53 17.04 11.43
N LEU A 134 -7.64 16.20 11.96
CA LEU A 134 -7.93 15.44 13.17
C LEU A 134 -7.94 16.42 14.35
N ALA A 135 -9.06 16.51 15.07
CA ALA A 135 -9.26 17.36 16.25
C ALA A 135 -8.69 16.71 17.52
#